data_AF-A0A957Z2A0-F1
#
_entry.id   AF-A0A957Z2A0-F1
#
_cell.length_a   1.000
_cell.length_b   1.000
_cell.length_c   1.000
_cell.angle_alpha   90.00
_cell.angle_beta   90.00
_cell.angle_gamma   90.00
#
_symmetry.space_group_name_H-M   'P 1'
#
loop_
_entity.id
_entity.type
_entity.pdbx_description
1 polymer ?
#
loop_
_entity_poly.entity_id
_entity_poly.type
_entity_poly.pdbx_seq_one_letter_code
_entity_poly.pdbx_strand_id
1 'polypeptide(L)'
;MSPALLLGTLLCIAYASLFHLWRGRSVNDLALYLAASAVGFVLGQSFGALFNIPLFQMGDLHLFVATVGAWLALFATQFLRPIA
;
A
#
# COMPACT_ATOMS: atom_id res chain seq x y z
N MET A 1 2.42 19.78 4.19
CA MET A 1 2.22 18.40 3.69
C MET A 1 1.62 18.53 2.30
N SER A 2 2.16 17.87 1.27
CA SER A 2 1.56 17.96 -0.07
C SER A 2 0.23 17.17 -0.11
N PRO A 3 -0.76 17.57 -0.91
CA PRO A 3 -2.00 16.82 -1.08
C PRO A 3 -1.77 15.36 -1.51
N ALA A 4 -0.75 15.12 -2.35
CA ALA A 4 -0.36 13.78 -2.79
C ALA A 4 0.13 12.91 -1.63
N LEU A 5 0.95 13.46 -0.71
CA LEU A 5 1.44 12.74 0.45
C LEU A 5 0.30 12.41 1.42
N LEU A 6 -0.63 13.36 1.63
CA LEU A 6 -1.81 13.13 2.45
C LEU A 6 -2.67 12.01 1.87
N LEU A 7 -3.00 12.08 0.58
CA LEU A 7 -3.80 11.05 -0.10
C LEU A 7 -3.09 9.69 -0.06
N GLY A 8 -1.81 9.62 -0.39
CA GLY A 8 -1.03 8.38 -0.35
C GLY A 8 -1.01 7.76 1.06
N THR A 9 -0.85 8.59 2.10
CA THR A 9 -0.90 8.13 3.50
C THR A 9 -2.28 7.59 3.87
N LEU A 10 -3.35 8.30 3.51
CA LEU A 10 -4.73 7.86 3.75
C LEU A 10 -5.03 6.53 3.04
N LEU A 11 -4.54 6.36 1.81
CA LEU A 11 -4.69 5.13 1.06
C LEU A 11 -3.93 3.97 1.70
N CYS A 12 -2.69 4.19 2.15
CA CYS A 12 -1.95 3.15 2.87
C CYS A 12 -2.70 2.69 4.14
N ILE A 13 -3.24 3.65 4.90
CA ILE A 13 -4.04 3.34 6.09
C ILE A 13 -5.32 2.58 5.69
N ALA A 14 -6.03 3.05 4.67
CA ALA A 14 -7.26 2.41 4.19
C ALA A 14 -7.01 0.98 3.71
N TYR A 15 -5.99 0.75 2.88
CA TYR A 15 -5.65 -0.59 2.38
C TYR A 15 -5.21 -1.54 3.49
N ALA A 16 -4.32 -1.10 4.37
CA ALA A 16 -3.90 -1.90 5.52
C ALA A 16 -5.07 -2.23 6.44
N SER A 17 -5.97 -1.27 6.69
CA SER A 17 -7.15 -1.46 7.55
C SER A 17 -8.15 -2.42 6.91
N LEU A 18 -8.45 -2.26 5.61
CA LEU A 18 -9.30 -3.17 4.86
C LEU A 18 -8.74 -4.59 4.86
N PHE A 19 -7.43 -4.72 4.63
CA PHE A 19 -6.76 -6.02 4.65
C PHE A 19 -6.77 -6.64 6.06
N HIS A 20 -6.54 -5.82 7.09
CA HIS A 20 -6.62 -6.24 8.49
C HIS A 20 -8.03 -6.72 8.85
N LEU A 21 -9.08 -6.02 8.43
CA LEU A 21 -10.47 -6.46 8.66
C LEU A 21 -10.78 -7.77 7.95
N TRP A 22 -10.15 -8.03 6.80
CA TRP A 22 -10.38 -9.25 6.03
C TRP A 22 -9.55 -10.45 6.51
N ARG A 23 -8.30 -10.24 6.94
CA ARG A 23 -7.31 -11.31 7.20
C ARG A 23 -6.57 -11.21 8.53
N GLY A 24 -6.67 -10.08 9.22
CA GLY A 24 -5.99 -9.83 10.49
C GLY A 24 -6.55 -10.64 11.65
N ARG A 25 -5.70 -10.93 12.62
CA ARG A 25 -6.02 -11.80 13.77
C ARG A 25 -5.85 -11.09 15.10
N SER A 26 -4.91 -10.15 15.16
CA SER A 26 -4.56 -9.39 16.34
C SER A 26 -4.32 -7.93 15.99
N VAL A 27 -4.49 -7.03 16.95
CA VAL A 27 -4.20 -5.59 16.76
C VAL A 27 -2.75 -5.35 16.29
N ASN A 28 -1.82 -6.22 16.67
CA ASN A 28 -0.43 -6.15 16.23
C ASN A 28 -0.27 -6.38 14.71
N ASP A 29 -1.18 -7.11 14.07
CA ASP A 29 -1.16 -7.31 12.62
C ASP A 29 -1.47 -6.03 11.88
N LEU A 30 -2.24 -5.11 12.47
CA LEU A 30 -2.54 -3.82 11.85
C LEU A 30 -1.25 -3.00 11.64
N ALA A 31 -0.37 -2.96 12.64
CA ALA A 31 0.91 -2.25 12.52
C ALA A 31 1.80 -2.86 11.42
N LEU A 32 1.82 -4.20 11.34
CA LEU A 32 2.56 -4.91 10.30
C LEU A 32 2.00 -4.63 8.90
N TYR A 33 0.66 -4.68 8.73
CA TYR A 33 0.02 -4.38 7.46
C TYR A 33 0.14 -2.90 7.06
N LEU A 34 0.14 -1.98 8.02
CA LEU A 34 0.41 -0.56 7.75
C LEU A 34 1.82 -0.38 7.19
N ALA A 35 2.82 -1.01 7.82
CA ALA A 35 4.19 -0.98 7.34
C ALA A 35 4.32 -1.62 5.94
N ALA A 36 3.72 -2.79 5.73
CA ALA A 36 3.75 -3.49 4.46
C ALA A 36 3.06 -2.69 3.34
N SER A 37 1.87 -2.12 3.60
CA SER A 37 1.17 -1.27 2.65
C SER A 37 1.99 -0.04 2.30
N ALA A 38 2.61 0.63 3.27
CA ALA A 38 3.43 1.80 3.03
C ALA A 38 4.67 1.47 2.17
N VAL A 39 5.38 0.38 2.49
CA VAL A 39 6.53 -0.09 1.70
C VAL A 39 6.12 -0.42 0.27
N GLY A 40 5.07 -1.22 0.10
CA GLY A 40 4.56 -1.57 -1.23
C GLY A 40 4.10 -0.35 -2.03
N PHE A 41 3.44 0.61 -1.38
CA PHE A 41 2.98 1.84 -2.01
C PHE A 41 4.16 2.70 -2.49
N VAL A 42 5.17 2.89 -1.66
CA VAL A 42 6.38 3.65 -2.02
C VAL A 42 7.11 2.99 -3.18
N LEU A 43 7.28 1.66 -3.15
CA LEU A 43 7.92 0.93 -4.25
C LEU A 43 7.11 1.05 -5.56
N GLY A 44 5.79 0.92 -5.51
CA GLY A 44 4.93 1.10 -6.67
C GLY A 44 4.95 2.54 -7.21
N GLN A 45 4.93 3.53 -6.32
CA GLN A 45 5.05 4.94 -6.68
C GLN A 45 6.40 5.24 -7.35
N SER A 46 7.51 4.75 -6.79
CA SER A 46 8.84 4.91 -7.37
C SER A 46 8.96 4.21 -8.72
N PHE A 47 8.37 3.03 -8.88
CA PHE A 47 8.30 2.33 -10.16
C PHE A 47 7.51 3.14 -11.20
N GLY A 48 6.32 3.64 -10.82
CA GLY A 48 5.52 4.51 -11.69
C GLY A 48 6.28 5.74 -12.16
N ALA A 49 7.02 6.39 -11.24
CA ALA A 49 7.83 7.57 -11.55
C ALA A 49 9.02 7.24 -12.46
N LEU A 50 9.74 6.16 -12.18
CA LEU A 50 10.93 5.76 -12.95
C LEU A 50 10.57 5.40 -14.40
N PHE A 51 9.44 4.72 -14.59
CA PHE A 51 8.97 4.27 -15.91
C PHE A 51 7.96 5.24 -16.56
N ASN A 52 7.70 6.40 -15.95
CA ASN A 52 6.73 7.41 -16.39
C ASN A 52 5.36 6.80 -16.75
N ILE A 53 4.83 5.91 -15.90
CA ILE A 53 3.58 5.21 -16.16
C ILE A 53 2.40 6.17 -15.94
N PRO A 54 1.65 6.58 -16.98
CA PRO A 54 0.63 7.63 -16.85
C PRO A 54 -0.72 7.11 -16.33
N LEU A 55 -0.82 5.81 -16.02
CA LEU A 55 -2.08 5.14 -15.69
C LEU A 55 -2.61 5.61 -14.32
N PHE A 56 -3.78 6.27 -14.33
CA PHE A 56 -4.39 6.93 -13.16
C PHE A 56 -3.40 7.81 -12.38
N GLN A 57 -2.64 8.64 -13.08
CA GLN A 57 -1.76 9.60 -12.43
C GLN A 57 -2.55 10.83 -11.95
N MET A 58 -2.38 11.22 -10.68
CA MET A 58 -2.94 12.44 -10.10
C MET A 58 -1.81 13.36 -9.65
N GLY A 59 -1.51 14.38 -10.47
CA GLY A 59 -0.29 15.18 -10.28
C GLY A 59 0.94 14.29 -10.39
N ASP A 60 1.76 14.26 -9.34
CA ASP A 60 2.94 13.39 -9.29
C ASP A 60 2.65 11.99 -8.72
N LEU A 61 1.41 11.72 -8.30
CA LEU A 61 1.03 10.45 -7.68
C LEU A 61 0.64 9.42 -8.76
N HIS A 62 1.43 8.37 -8.91
CA HIS A 62 1.16 7.21 -9.77
C HIS A 62 0.22 6.24 -9.06
N LEU A 63 -1.03 6.67 -8.87
CA LEU A 63 -2.01 6.05 -7.98
C LEU A 63 -2.20 4.56 -8.26
N PHE A 64 -2.40 4.18 -9.53
CA PHE A 64 -2.65 2.77 -9.88
C PHE A 64 -1.49 1.87 -9.49
N VAL A 65 -0.28 2.22 -9.89
CA VAL A 65 0.92 1.41 -9.66
C VAL A 65 1.25 1.35 -8.16
N ALA A 66 1.12 2.47 -7.46
CA ALA A 66 1.31 2.54 -6.02
C ALA A 66 0.29 1.67 -5.27
N THR A 67 -0.99 1.69 -5.66
CA THR A 67 -2.02 0.80 -5.12
C THR A 67 -1.67 -0.66 -5.38
N VAL A 68 -1.31 -1.04 -6.60
CA VAL A 68 -0.91 -2.42 -6.92
C VAL A 68 0.28 -2.86 -6.05
N GLY A 69 1.31 -2.02 -5.91
CA GLY A 69 2.45 -2.30 -5.05
C GLY A 69 2.06 -2.52 -3.58
N ALA A 70 1.17 -1.68 -3.05
CA ALA A 70 0.68 -1.81 -1.68
C ALA A 70 -0.04 -3.15 -1.44
N TRP A 71 -0.98 -3.51 -2.32
CA TRP A 71 -1.72 -4.76 -2.21
C TRP A 71 -0.81 -5.98 -2.37
N LEU A 72 0.15 -5.95 -3.32
CA LEU A 72 1.13 -7.03 -3.46
C LEU A 72 1.95 -7.24 -2.18
N ALA A 73 2.41 -6.16 -1.53
CA ALA A 73 3.15 -6.26 -0.28
C ALA A 73 2.28 -6.80 0.87
N LEU A 74 1.01 -6.40 0.96
CA LEU A 74 0.07 -6.95 1.94
C LEU A 74 -0.14 -8.46 1.76
N PHE A 75 -0.40 -8.90 0.52
CA PHE A 75 -0.53 -10.32 0.22
C PHE A 75 0.76 -11.08 0.50
N ALA A 76 1.92 -10.57 0.08
CA ALA A 76 3.22 -11.16 0.38
C ALA A 76 3.44 -11.34 1.89
N THR A 77 3.09 -10.33 2.69
CA THR A 77 3.17 -10.38 4.16
C THR A 77 2.28 -11.50 4.73
N GLN A 78 1.08 -11.67 4.18
CA GLN A 78 0.18 -12.74 4.58
C GLN A 78 0.70 -14.13 4.19
N PHE A 79 1.34 -14.27 3.03
CA PHE A 79 1.95 -15.54 2.63
C PHE A 79 3.10 -15.95 3.57
N LEU A 80 3.86 -14.98 4.08
CA LEU A 80 4.94 -15.22 5.06
C LEU A 80 4.42 -15.51 6.46
N ARG A 81 3.19 -15.09 6.78
CA ARG A 81 2.48 -15.38 8.03
C ARG A 81 1.16 -16.09 7.76
N PRO A 82 1.20 -17.37 7.31
CA PRO A 82 0.00 -18.11 6.97
C PRO A 82 -0.91 -18.27 8.18
N ILE A 83 -2.22 -18.35 7.91
CA ILE A 83 -3.27 -18.55 8.90
C ILE A 83 -3.11 -19.97 9.48
N ALA A 84 -2.54 -20.09 10.67
CA ALA A 84 -2.52 -21.33 11.46
C ALA A 84 -3.74 -21.42 12.39
#